data_AF-A0A7Y2JSM5-F1
#
_entry.id   AF-A0A7Y2JSM5-F1
#
_cell.length_a   1.000
_cell.length_b   1.000
_cell.length_c   1.000
_cell.angle_alpha   90.00
_cell.angle_beta   90.00
_cell.angle_gamma   90.00
#
_symmetry.space_group_name_H-M   'P 1'
#
loop_
_entity.id
_entity.type
_entity.pdbx_description
1 polymer ?
#
loop_
_entity_poly.entity_id
_entity_poly.type
_entity_poly.pdbx_seq_one_letter_code
_entity_poly.pdbx_strand_id
1 'polypeptide(L)'
;LVLALATGISQQEPRTVVVGQVTALASPDQMSLAIALAEAASEPVSWPGLGRREPGPLRLIVLEPGGQLDSLSRGRFPPWSAGLAYPSARTVVVRSRGSEAFTVLRHELAHLALHEAVRSRLPLWFDEGYASWAAGEFDRLQRLNVNLAVLRGRIPNFDVLDRALRGPPTTAETAYALAATAVIELARRTRGGDLESLLDRLEEGEGFDPALRSTIGLTVDQFEVQWRRSIRRRYNLLTWIAAGGLWTLLGGLVLVAHFLRRRRDLPRRLALDEGWVIPEEAEVSPEA
;
A
#
# COMPACT_ATOMS: atom_id res chain seq x y z
N LEU A 1 9.80 54.98 16.13
CA LEU A 1 8.69 54.16 15.62
C LEU A 1 9.24 52.76 15.38
N VAL A 2 9.24 51.92 16.42
CA VAL A 2 9.63 50.50 16.33
C VAL A 2 8.49 49.73 16.98
N LEU A 3 7.57 49.24 16.15
CA LEU A 3 6.49 48.35 16.56
C LEU A 3 7.14 47.03 16.97
N ALA A 4 7.22 46.77 18.27
CA ALA A 4 7.42 45.42 18.80
C ALA A 4 6.08 44.68 18.69
N LEU A 5 5.84 44.01 17.56
CA LEU A 5 4.81 42.98 17.45
C LEU A 5 5.30 41.75 18.21
N ALA A 6 5.06 41.75 19.52
CA ALA A 6 5.03 40.53 20.32
C ALA A 6 3.85 39.68 19.83
N THR A 7 4.11 38.84 18.83
CA THR A 7 3.23 37.72 18.49
C THR A 7 3.38 36.70 19.61
N GLY A 8 2.59 36.88 20.66
CA GLY A 8 2.40 35.86 21.69
C GLY A 8 1.76 34.64 21.06
N ILE A 9 2.58 33.64 20.73
CA ILE A 9 2.10 32.27 20.60
C ILE A 9 1.72 31.86 22.02
N SER A 10 0.42 31.96 22.33
CA SER A 10 -0.13 31.52 23.60
C SER A 10 0.12 30.01 23.70
N GLN A 11 1.14 29.60 24.46
CA GLN A 11 1.30 28.21 24.86
C GLN A 11 0.22 27.90 25.88
N GLN A 12 -0.97 27.58 25.38
CA GLN A 12 -2.07 27.13 26.22
C GLN A 12 -1.70 25.78 26.84
N GLU A 13 -1.88 25.64 28.15
CA GLU A 13 -1.59 24.37 28.83
C GLU A 13 -2.44 23.24 28.24
N PRO A 14 -1.84 22.06 27.99
CA PRO A 14 -2.55 20.93 27.44
C PRO A 14 -3.61 20.44 28.41
N ARG A 15 -4.78 20.09 27.88
CA ARG A 15 -5.92 19.57 28.62
C ARG A 15 -6.05 18.08 28.41
N THR A 16 -6.58 17.39 29.43
CA THR A 16 -6.87 15.96 29.38
C THR A 16 -8.37 15.73 29.33
N VAL A 17 -8.80 14.77 28.52
CA VAL A 17 -10.18 14.26 28.47
C VAL A 17 -10.16 12.74 28.49
N VAL A 18 -11.17 12.13 29.10
CA VAL A 18 -11.32 10.66 29.15
C VAL A 18 -12.56 10.28 28.34
N VAL A 19 -12.38 9.37 27.39
CA VAL A 19 -13.44 8.80 26.54
C VAL A 19 -13.34 7.28 26.65
N GLY A 20 -14.30 6.65 27.34
CA GLY A 20 -14.23 5.23 27.64
C GLY A 20 -12.97 4.88 28.44
N GLN A 21 -12.10 4.03 27.86
CA GLN A 21 -10.79 3.67 28.43
C GLN A 21 -9.62 4.47 27.84
N VAL A 22 -9.91 5.46 26.98
CA VAL A 22 -8.90 6.29 26.31
C VAL A 22 -8.75 7.61 27.05
N THR A 23 -7.52 7.92 27.49
CA THR A 23 -7.16 9.22 28.05
C THR A 23 -6.46 10.04 26.98
N ALA A 24 -7.11 11.08 26.46
CA ALA A 24 -6.58 11.95 25.42
C ALA A 24 -6.03 13.26 26.00
N LEU A 25 -4.82 13.64 25.56
CA LEU A 25 -4.11 14.87 25.92
C LEU A 25 -3.90 15.72 24.67
N ALA A 26 -4.34 16.96 24.68
CA ALA A 26 -4.19 17.89 23.56
C ALA A 26 -4.21 19.35 24.01
N SER A 27 -3.70 20.25 23.19
CA SER A 27 -3.93 21.69 23.37
C SER A 27 -5.43 22.02 23.25
N PRO A 28 -5.94 23.08 23.90
CA PRO A 28 -7.38 23.37 23.91
C PRO A 28 -8.01 23.55 22.53
N ASP A 29 -7.27 24.08 21.56
CA ASP A 29 -7.68 24.23 20.16
C ASP A 29 -7.79 22.90 19.40
N GLN A 30 -7.04 21.87 19.82
CA GLN A 30 -7.07 20.52 19.24
C GLN A 30 -8.02 19.56 19.98
N MET A 31 -8.70 20.03 21.04
CA MET A 31 -9.51 19.18 21.91
C MET A 31 -10.65 18.47 21.17
N SER A 32 -11.32 19.15 20.24
CA SER A 32 -12.41 18.54 19.46
C SER A 32 -11.91 17.36 18.62
N LEU A 33 -10.73 17.48 18.01
CA LEU A 33 -10.10 16.40 17.27
C LEU A 33 -9.66 15.28 18.23
N ALA A 34 -9.10 15.63 19.39
CA ALA A 34 -8.66 14.66 20.39
C ALA A 34 -9.80 13.81 20.94
N ILE A 35 -10.97 14.41 21.19
CA ILE A 35 -12.19 13.68 21.57
C ILE A 35 -12.61 12.73 20.44
N ALA A 36 -12.71 13.22 19.21
CA ALA A 36 -13.13 12.38 18.07
C ALA A 36 -12.18 11.21 17.80
N LEU A 37 -10.86 11.43 17.93
CA LEU A 37 -9.86 10.38 17.83
C LEU A 37 -9.95 9.40 19.02
N ALA A 38 -10.24 9.88 20.23
CA ALA A 38 -10.41 9.03 21.39
C ALA A 38 -11.66 8.16 21.29
N GLU A 39 -12.77 8.70 20.78
CA GLU A 39 -13.99 7.94 20.46
C GLU A 39 -13.67 6.84 19.45
N ALA A 40 -13.02 7.18 18.33
CA ALA A 40 -12.61 6.21 17.32
C ALA A 40 -11.65 5.13 17.88
N ALA A 41 -10.74 5.50 18.78
CA ALA A 41 -9.82 4.57 19.43
C ALA A 41 -10.48 3.70 20.50
N SER A 42 -11.66 4.09 21.01
CA SER A 42 -12.41 3.34 22.03
C SER A 42 -13.36 2.29 21.45
N GLU A 43 -13.56 2.30 20.12
CA GLU A 43 -14.42 1.36 19.43
C GLU A 43 -13.69 0.04 19.11
N PRO A 44 -14.37 -1.12 19.20
CA PRO A 44 -13.77 -2.39 18.82
C PRO A 44 -13.49 -2.48 17.32
N VAL A 45 -12.28 -2.90 16.97
CA VAL A 45 -11.82 -2.97 15.57
C VAL A 45 -11.54 -4.42 15.18
N SER A 46 -11.92 -4.78 13.96
CA SER A 46 -11.51 -6.04 13.34
C SER A 46 -10.19 -5.85 12.61
N TRP A 47 -9.21 -6.67 12.98
CA TRP A 47 -7.85 -6.63 12.45
C TRP A 47 -7.58 -7.86 11.59
N PRO A 48 -6.93 -7.74 10.42
CA PRO A 48 -6.62 -8.89 9.56
C PRO A 48 -5.84 -9.97 10.30
N GLY A 49 -6.38 -11.17 10.40
CA GLY A 49 -5.77 -12.30 11.09
C GLY A 49 -5.76 -12.25 12.62
N LEU A 50 -6.21 -11.16 13.25
CA LEU A 50 -6.37 -11.08 14.71
C LEU A 50 -7.83 -11.05 15.16
N GLY A 51 -8.78 -10.95 14.22
CA GLY A 51 -10.20 -10.86 14.52
C GLY A 51 -10.61 -9.54 15.19
N ARG A 52 -11.78 -9.53 15.83
CA ARG A 52 -12.30 -8.36 16.55
C ARG A 52 -11.62 -8.23 17.90
N ARG A 53 -10.98 -7.07 18.16
CA ARG A 53 -10.29 -6.78 19.42
C ARG A 53 -10.88 -5.54 20.08
N GLU A 54 -11.05 -5.61 21.39
CA GLU A 54 -11.49 -4.49 22.22
C GLU A 54 -10.28 -3.59 22.52
N PRO A 55 -10.38 -2.27 22.35
CA PRO A 55 -9.31 -1.36 22.71
C PRO A 55 -9.24 -1.24 24.23
N GLY A 56 -8.24 -1.90 24.83
CA GLY A 56 -7.91 -1.72 26.25
C GLY A 56 -7.37 -0.31 26.55
N PRO A 57 -7.04 0.00 27.83
CA PRO A 57 -6.66 1.35 28.26
C PRO A 57 -5.55 1.99 27.42
N LEU A 58 -5.78 3.19 26.90
CA LEU A 58 -4.88 3.86 25.96
C LEU A 58 -4.66 5.31 26.35
N ARG A 59 -3.42 5.79 26.24
CA ARG A 59 -3.13 7.22 26.30
C ARG A 59 -2.94 7.76 24.89
N LEU A 60 -3.78 8.69 24.46
CA LEU A 60 -3.68 9.36 23.17
C LEU A 60 -3.11 10.78 23.38
N ILE A 61 -2.11 11.17 22.60
CA ILE A 61 -1.53 12.51 22.63
C ILE A 61 -1.69 13.12 21.25
N VAL A 62 -2.42 14.24 21.14
CA VAL A 62 -2.61 14.96 19.88
C VAL A 62 -1.72 16.18 19.85
N LEU A 63 -0.85 16.26 18.84
CA LEU A 63 0.09 17.36 18.64
C LEU A 63 -0.36 18.32 17.55
N GLU A 64 -0.04 19.59 17.71
CA GLU A 64 -0.24 20.58 16.67
C GLU A 64 0.63 20.32 15.42
N PRO A 65 0.25 20.85 14.23
CA PRO A 65 1.05 20.78 13.01
C PRO A 65 2.35 21.58 13.13
N GLY A 66 3.36 21.00 13.79
CA GLY A 66 4.67 21.63 14.03
C GLY A 66 5.15 21.48 15.47
N GLY A 67 4.27 21.04 16.37
CA GLY A 67 4.63 20.71 17.75
C GLY A 67 5.75 19.67 17.79
N GLN A 68 6.76 19.94 18.61
CA GLN A 68 7.84 19.00 18.89
C GLN A 68 7.57 18.32 20.24
N LEU A 69 7.84 17.02 20.29
CA LEU A 69 7.74 16.22 21.51
C LEU A 69 9.08 16.15 22.24
N ASP A 70 9.84 17.25 22.26
CA ASP A 70 11.25 17.26 22.68
C ASP A 70 11.44 16.79 24.13
N SER A 71 10.51 17.17 25.02
CA SER A 71 10.57 16.84 26.44
C SER A 71 10.19 15.38 26.76
N LEU A 72 9.29 14.78 25.97
CA LEU A 72 8.79 13.41 26.23
C LEU A 72 9.51 12.34 25.41
N SER A 73 10.04 12.70 24.23
CA SER A 73 10.62 11.71 23.30
C SER A 73 12.13 11.49 23.47
N ARG A 74 12.85 12.27 24.28
CA ARG A 74 14.33 12.22 24.38
C ARG A 74 14.99 12.22 22.99
N GLY A 75 14.46 13.00 22.05
CA GLY A 75 14.94 13.05 20.65
C GLY A 75 14.60 11.83 19.79
N ARG A 76 13.71 10.94 20.23
CA ARG A 76 13.26 9.74 19.48
C ARG A 76 12.03 9.96 18.61
N PHE A 77 11.45 11.16 18.59
CA PHE A 77 10.34 11.49 17.70
C PHE A 77 10.90 12.23 16.49
N PRO A 78 11.09 11.57 15.33
CA PRO A 78 11.59 12.26 14.16
C PRO A 78 10.60 13.37 13.79
N PRO A 79 11.06 14.58 13.43
CA PRO A 79 10.17 15.71 13.13
C PRO A 79 9.14 15.41 12.03
N TRP A 80 9.44 14.42 11.18
CA TRP A 80 8.62 13.99 10.06
C TRP A 80 7.55 12.95 10.42
N SER A 81 7.62 12.29 11.57
CA SER A 81 6.65 11.26 11.96
C SER A 81 5.24 11.89 12.11
N ALA A 82 4.27 11.29 11.43
CA ALA A 82 2.87 11.69 11.48
C ALA A 82 2.16 11.13 12.73
N GLY A 83 2.63 9.99 13.23
CA GLY A 83 2.23 9.36 14.48
C GLY A 83 3.31 8.42 15.01
N LEU A 84 3.14 8.01 16.27
CA LEU A 84 4.00 7.02 16.90
C LEU A 84 3.27 6.28 18.02
N ALA A 85 3.30 4.95 17.97
CA ALA A 85 2.89 4.07 19.05
C ALA A 85 4.07 3.67 19.94
N TYR A 86 3.82 3.65 21.24
CA TYR A 86 4.66 3.01 22.24
C TYR A 86 3.88 1.83 22.84
N PRO A 87 3.98 0.61 22.26
CA PRO A 87 3.16 -0.52 22.68
C PRO A 87 3.27 -0.86 24.16
N SER A 88 4.49 -0.92 24.70
CA SER A 88 4.73 -1.23 26.12
C SER A 88 4.13 -0.21 27.09
N ALA A 89 3.92 1.03 26.64
CA ALA A 89 3.35 2.11 27.44
C ALA A 89 1.89 2.43 27.07
N ARG A 90 1.30 1.66 26.15
CA ARG A 90 -0.02 1.88 25.54
C ARG A 90 -0.29 3.36 25.27
N THR A 91 0.69 4.01 24.66
CA THR A 91 0.65 5.44 24.35
C THR A 91 0.72 5.60 22.85
N VAL A 92 -0.22 6.34 22.28
CA VAL A 92 -0.25 6.69 20.85
C VAL A 92 -0.16 8.20 20.74
N VAL A 93 0.73 8.65 19.87
CA VAL A 93 0.92 10.06 19.55
C VAL A 93 0.46 10.26 18.11
N VAL A 94 -0.41 11.23 17.87
CA VAL A 94 -0.89 11.57 16.53
C VAL A 94 -0.72 13.06 16.31
N ARG A 95 -0.19 13.44 15.14
CA ARG A 95 -0.17 14.85 14.74
C ARG A 95 -1.51 15.23 14.12
N SER A 96 -2.06 16.36 14.56
CA SER A 96 -3.25 16.95 13.98
C SER A 96 -2.99 17.30 12.51
N ARG A 97 -3.61 16.54 11.62
CA ARG A 97 -3.59 16.74 10.15
C ARG A 97 -5.00 16.54 9.55
N GLY A 98 -6.02 16.98 10.28
CA GLY A 98 -7.42 16.81 9.87
C GLY A 98 -7.80 15.32 9.77
N SER A 99 -8.42 14.91 8.66
CA SER A 99 -8.90 13.53 8.46
C SER A 99 -7.76 12.49 8.39
N GLU A 100 -6.55 12.89 7.98
CA GLU A 100 -5.39 11.99 7.94
C GLU A 100 -5.03 11.43 9.33
N ALA A 101 -5.36 12.17 10.39
CA ALA A 101 -5.10 11.76 11.77
C ALA A 101 -5.83 10.45 12.13
N PHE A 102 -7.00 10.16 11.54
CA PHE A 102 -7.73 8.91 11.78
C PHE A 102 -7.03 7.70 11.14
N THR A 103 -6.50 7.87 9.93
CA THR A 103 -5.72 6.82 9.25
C THR A 103 -4.44 6.53 10.02
N VAL A 104 -3.72 7.58 10.44
CA VAL A 104 -2.52 7.45 11.27
C VAL A 104 -2.85 6.78 12.60
N LEU A 105 -3.91 7.21 13.29
CA LEU A 105 -4.37 6.56 14.53
C LEU A 105 -4.61 5.07 14.30
N ARG A 106 -5.29 4.70 13.21
CA ARG A 106 -5.57 3.30 12.90
C ARG A 106 -4.29 2.50 12.63
N HIS A 107 -3.28 3.10 11.99
CA HIS A 107 -1.94 2.52 11.81
C HIS A 107 -1.27 2.26 13.17
N GLU A 108 -1.26 3.26 14.05
CA GLU A 108 -0.66 3.13 15.38
C GLU A 108 -1.40 2.10 16.26
N LEU A 109 -2.73 2.02 16.18
CA LEU A 109 -3.53 1.01 16.86
C LEU A 109 -3.27 -0.40 16.30
N ALA A 110 -2.96 -0.53 15.01
CA ALA A 110 -2.61 -1.81 14.41
C ALA A 110 -1.29 -2.35 14.98
N HIS A 111 -0.29 -1.48 15.21
CA HIS A 111 0.93 -1.87 15.92
C HIS A 111 0.62 -2.34 17.35
N LEU A 112 -0.24 -1.62 18.09
CA LEU A 112 -0.64 -2.06 19.43
C LEU A 112 -1.28 -3.45 19.41
N ALA A 113 -2.25 -3.67 18.53
CA ALA A 113 -2.95 -4.95 18.41
C ALA A 113 -2.00 -6.09 18.02
N LEU A 114 -1.08 -5.83 17.08
CA LEU A 114 -0.10 -6.81 16.64
C LEU A 114 0.86 -7.19 17.77
N HIS A 115 1.48 -6.21 18.43
CA HIS A 115 2.45 -6.45 19.51
C HIS A 115 1.82 -6.95 20.82
N GLU A 116 0.51 -6.77 21.00
CA GLU A 116 -0.23 -7.40 22.10
C GLU A 116 -0.49 -8.90 21.83
N ALA A 117 -0.70 -9.27 20.58
CA ALA A 117 -0.97 -10.66 20.18
C ALA A 117 0.31 -11.49 20.07
N VAL A 118 1.37 -10.97 19.46
CA VAL A 118 2.58 -11.76 19.17
C VAL A 118 3.60 -11.71 20.30
N ARG A 119 4.29 -12.83 20.55
CA ARG A 119 5.36 -12.92 21.54
C ARG A 119 6.76 -12.95 20.93
N SER A 120 6.84 -13.16 19.62
CA SER A 120 8.08 -13.29 18.87
C SER A 120 8.53 -11.95 18.28
N ARG A 121 9.82 -11.85 17.91
CA ARG A 121 10.32 -10.67 17.20
C ARG A 121 9.86 -10.71 15.75
N LEU A 122 9.29 -9.59 15.30
CA LEU A 122 8.85 -9.40 13.92
C LEU A 122 9.94 -8.69 13.08
N PRO A 123 10.09 -9.07 11.80
CA PRO A 123 10.81 -8.24 10.83
C PRO A 123 10.12 -6.88 10.68
N LEU A 124 10.91 -5.82 10.45
CA LEU A 124 10.38 -4.46 10.38
C LEU A 124 9.40 -4.29 9.20
N TRP A 125 9.73 -4.81 8.02
CA TRP A 125 8.81 -4.79 6.88
C TRP A 125 7.46 -5.44 7.16
N PHE A 126 7.41 -6.45 8.04
CA PHE A 126 6.14 -7.12 8.35
C PHE A 126 5.32 -6.28 9.32
N ASP A 127 5.95 -5.75 10.37
CA ASP A 127 5.31 -4.88 11.36
C ASP A 127 4.69 -3.63 10.70
N GLU A 128 5.49 -2.91 9.93
CA GLU A 128 5.04 -1.70 9.21
C GLU A 128 4.05 -2.03 8.09
N GLY A 129 4.30 -3.12 7.34
CA GLY A 129 3.42 -3.54 6.26
C GLY A 129 2.05 -3.99 6.76
N TYR A 130 2.00 -4.63 7.93
CA TYR A 130 0.76 -5.04 8.58
C TYR A 130 -0.03 -3.82 9.01
N ALA A 131 0.61 -2.87 9.70
CA ALA A 131 -0.04 -1.66 10.16
C ALA A 131 -0.61 -0.84 8.99
N SER A 132 0.16 -0.64 7.91
CA SER A 132 -0.32 0.07 6.71
C SER A 132 -1.47 -0.66 6.01
N TRP A 133 -1.41 -1.99 5.92
CA TRP A 133 -2.51 -2.76 5.33
C TRP A 133 -3.78 -2.67 6.20
N ALA A 134 -3.64 -2.86 7.51
CA ALA A 134 -4.73 -2.86 8.47
C ALA A 134 -5.39 -1.48 8.65
N ALA A 135 -4.61 -0.41 8.52
CA ALA A 135 -5.08 0.97 8.52
C ALA A 135 -5.84 1.35 7.25
N GLY A 136 -5.76 0.52 6.20
CA GLY A 136 -6.34 0.84 4.91
C GLY A 136 -5.57 1.94 4.17
N GLU A 137 -4.32 2.21 4.56
CA GLU A 137 -3.47 3.20 3.90
C GLU A 137 -3.28 2.86 2.42
N PHE A 138 -3.29 1.56 2.09
CA PHE A 138 -3.15 1.02 0.75
C PHE A 138 -4.34 1.31 -0.19
N ASP A 139 -4.61 2.59 -0.42
CA ASP A 139 -5.62 3.12 -1.35
C ASP A 139 -5.05 3.34 -2.78
N ARG A 140 -5.88 3.87 -3.71
CA ARG A 140 -5.56 4.03 -5.14
C ARG A 140 -4.27 4.84 -5.38
N LEU A 141 -3.99 5.82 -4.54
CA LEU A 141 -2.81 6.69 -4.66
C LEU A 141 -1.52 5.98 -4.25
N GLN A 142 -1.52 5.18 -3.19
CA GLN A 142 -0.35 4.39 -2.81
C GLN A 142 -0.09 3.24 -3.78
N ARG A 143 -1.15 2.65 -4.35
CA ARG A 143 -1.03 1.76 -5.52
C ARG A 143 -0.28 2.48 -6.66
N LEU A 144 -0.61 3.73 -6.98
CA LEU A 144 0.08 4.52 -8.01
C LEU A 144 1.57 4.79 -7.70
N ASN A 145 1.92 5.04 -6.44
CA ASN A 145 3.32 5.25 -6.03
C ASN A 145 4.15 3.97 -6.09
N VAL A 146 3.59 2.83 -5.68
CA VAL A 146 4.19 1.52 -5.95
C VAL A 146 4.37 1.32 -7.46
N ASN A 147 3.37 1.71 -8.27
CA ASN A 147 3.48 1.62 -9.73
C ASN A 147 4.70 2.40 -10.26
N LEU A 148 4.93 3.63 -9.80
CA LEU A 148 6.07 4.45 -10.23
C LEU A 148 7.43 3.95 -9.72
N ALA A 149 7.50 3.46 -8.48
CA ALA A 149 8.72 2.87 -7.92
C ALA A 149 9.13 1.57 -8.64
N VAL A 150 8.14 0.73 -8.97
CA VAL A 150 8.35 -0.51 -9.73
C VAL A 150 8.72 -0.21 -11.18
N LEU A 151 8.14 0.81 -11.82
CA LEU A 151 8.47 1.23 -13.19
C LEU A 151 9.94 1.67 -13.34
N ARG A 152 10.58 2.15 -12.27
CA ARG A 152 12.02 2.48 -12.26
C ARG A 152 12.94 1.27 -12.06
N GLY A 153 12.38 0.05 -12.02
CA GLY A 153 13.13 -1.20 -12.16
C GLY A 153 13.81 -1.73 -10.91
N ARG A 154 13.48 -1.24 -9.70
CA ARG A 154 14.13 -1.68 -8.46
C ARG A 154 13.12 -1.97 -7.36
N ILE A 155 12.57 -3.18 -7.37
CA ILE A 155 11.89 -3.72 -6.18
C ILE A 155 12.99 -4.12 -5.18
N PRO A 156 13.09 -3.43 -4.03
CA PRO A 156 14.14 -3.70 -3.04
C PRO A 156 14.00 -5.12 -2.46
N ASN A 157 15.10 -5.66 -1.97
CA ASN A 157 15.05 -6.80 -1.04
C ASN A 157 14.59 -6.30 0.35
N PHE A 158 14.26 -7.19 1.27
CA PHE A 158 13.77 -6.81 2.59
C PHE A 158 14.81 -6.02 3.39
N ASP A 159 16.10 -6.30 3.25
CA ASP A 159 17.15 -5.49 3.89
C ASP A 159 17.15 -4.03 3.45
N VAL A 160 17.01 -3.77 2.14
CA VAL A 160 16.92 -2.41 1.60
C VAL A 160 15.59 -1.77 2.00
N LEU A 161 14.50 -2.55 2.01
CA LEU A 161 13.18 -2.09 2.41
C LEU A 161 13.18 -1.64 3.88
N ASP A 162 13.73 -2.45 4.79
CA ASP A 162 13.87 -2.14 6.21
C ASP A 162 14.71 -0.88 6.45
N ARG A 163 15.76 -0.67 5.66
CA ARG A 163 16.53 0.58 5.71
C ARG A 163 15.72 1.79 5.21
N ALA A 164 14.90 1.61 4.17
CA ALA A 164 14.06 2.67 3.63
C ALA A 164 12.92 3.06 4.58
N LEU A 165 12.36 2.09 5.33
CA LEU A 165 11.36 2.32 6.39
C LEU A 165 11.92 3.21 7.52
N ARG A 166 13.21 3.08 7.82
CA ARG A 166 13.94 3.94 8.78
C ARG A 166 14.43 5.25 8.17
N GLY A 167 14.22 5.44 6.87
CA GLY A 167 14.73 6.56 6.09
C GLY A 167 13.90 7.85 6.27
N PRO A 168 14.25 8.91 5.52
CA PRO A 168 13.45 10.13 5.47
C PRO A 168 12.02 9.88 4.93
N PRO A 169 11.06 10.76 5.24
CA PRO A 169 9.63 10.54 4.96
C PRO A 169 9.33 10.25 3.48
N THR A 170 10.02 10.94 2.55
CA THR A 170 9.84 10.74 1.11
C THR A 170 10.18 9.32 0.64
N THR A 171 11.13 8.65 1.29
CA THR A 171 11.46 7.25 1.03
C THR A 171 10.61 6.29 1.84
N ALA A 172 10.20 6.70 3.05
CA ALA A 172 9.41 5.88 3.97
C ALA A 172 7.99 5.62 3.42
N GLU A 173 7.32 6.61 2.84
CA GLU A 173 5.97 6.43 2.26
C GLU A 173 5.91 5.31 1.20
N THR A 174 6.90 5.28 0.30
CA THR A 174 6.99 4.21 -0.71
C THR A 174 7.34 2.88 -0.07
N ALA A 175 8.18 2.88 0.97
CA ALA A 175 8.57 1.69 1.69
C ALA A 175 7.38 1.08 2.45
N TYR A 176 6.54 1.88 3.11
CA TYR A 176 5.30 1.43 3.75
C TYR A 176 4.36 0.77 2.74
N ALA A 177 4.14 1.41 1.59
CA ALA A 177 3.29 0.83 0.55
C ALA A 177 3.85 -0.50 0.00
N LEU A 178 5.17 -0.60 -0.20
CA LEU A 178 5.82 -1.85 -0.62
C LEU A 178 5.72 -2.94 0.46
N ALA A 179 5.96 -2.59 1.72
CA ALA A 179 5.81 -3.49 2.86
C ALA A 179 4.38 -4.05 2.96
N ALA A 180 3.36 -3.18 2.82
CA ALA A 180 1.97 -3.60 2.77
C ALA A 180 1.70 -4.60 1.63
N THR A 181 2.31 -4.40 0.44
CA THR A 181 2.15 -5.37 -0.65
C THR A 181 2.74 -6.75 -0.33
N ALA A 182 3.82 -6.81 0.47
CA ALA A 182 4.41 -8.06 0.92
C ALA A 182 3.46 -8.77 1.89
N VAL A 183 2.91 -8.05 2.87
CA VAL A 183 1.94 -8.61 3.83
C VAL A 183 0.66 -9.08 3.13
N ILE A 184 0.11 -8.31 2.18
CA ILE A 184 -1.06 -8.73 1.39
C ILE A 184 -0.75 -9.98 0.55
N GLU A 185 0.45 -10.07 -0.02
CA GLU A 185 0.86 -11.27 -0.76
C GLU A 185 1.04 -12.48 0.15
N LEU A 186 1.46 -12.28 1.40
CA LEU A 186 1.55 -13.32 2.41
C LEU A 186 0.16 -13.82 2.81
N ALA A 187 -0.77 -12.91 3.15
CA ALA A 187 -2.15 -13.24 3.47
C ALA A 187 -2.82 -14.07 2.35
N ARG A 188 -2.60 -13.70 1.08
CA ARG A 188 -3.11 -14.47 -0.08
C ARG A 188 -2.58 -15.90 -0.19
N ARG A 189 -1.42 -16.21 0.40
CA ARG A 189 -0.78 -17.54 0.33
C ARG A 189 -1.15 -18.42 1.50
N THR A 190 -1.58 -17.82 2.60
CA THR A 190 -2.12 -18.54 3.76
C THR A 190 -3.50 -19.09 3.45
N ARG A 191 -3.87 -20.18 4.11
CA ARG A 191 -5.23 -20.74 4.03
C ARG A 191 -6.25 -19.70 4.49
N GLY A 192 -7.35 -19.54 3.76
CA GLY A 192 -8.38 -18.55 4.05
C GLY A 192 -8.10 -17.14 3.52
N GLY A 193 -6.91 -16.86 3.00
CA GLY A 193 -6.57 -15.54 2.43
C GLY A 193 -6.31 -14.45 3.48
N ASP A 194 -6.00 -14.85 4.72
CA ASP A 194 -5.72 -13.95 5.85
C ASP A 194 -4.44 -14.38 6.60
N LEU A 195 -4.05 -13.67 7.67
CA LEU A 195 -2.85 -13.93 8.46
C LEU A 195 -3.06 -14.78 9.71
N GLU A 196 -4.29 -15.21 10.00
CA GLU A 196 -4.68 -15.93 11.23
C GLU A 196 -3.71 -17.06 11.57
N SER A 197 -3.54 -18.04 10.67
CA SER A 197 -2.65 -19.18 10.91
C SER A 197 -1.18 -18.84 11.12
N LEU A 198 -0.70 -17.69 10.61
CA LEU A 198 0.64 -17.21 10.89
C LEU A 198 0.70 -16.55 12.27
N LEU A 199 -0.27 -15.70 12.58
CA LEU A 199 -0.30 -14.94 13.83
C LEU A 199 -0.52 -15.85 15.04
N ASP A 200 -1.32 -16.91 14.93
CA ASP A 200 -1.49 -17.92 15.98
C ASP A 200 -0.15 -18.53 16.40
N ARG A 201 0.71 -18.86 15.43
CA ARG A 201 2.06 -19.40 15.69
C ARG A 201 2.97 -18.39 16.36
N LEU A 202 2.90 -17.13 15.93
CA LEU A 202 3.70 -16.05 16.51
C LEU A 202 3.23 -15.72 17.94
N GLU A 203 1.94 -15.90 18.24
CA GLU A 203 1.36 -15.81 19.58
C GLU A 203 1.84 -16.95 20.49
N GLU A 204 1.98 -18.17 19.95
CA GLU A 204 2.60 -19.31 20.64
C GLU A 204 4.10 -19.12 20.92
N GLY A 205 4.72 -18.07 20.35
CA GLY A 205 6.12 -17.73 20.52
C GLY A 205 7.06 -18.38 19.50
N GLU A 206 6.52 -19.00 18.46
CA GLU A 206 7.32 -19.48 17.33
C GLU A 206 8.04 -18.29 16.68
N GLY A 207 9.33 -18.45 16.34
CA GLY A 207 10.08 -17.42 15.64
C GLY A 207 9.50 -17.16 14.24
N PHE A 208 9.68 -15.94 13.70
CA PHE A 208 9.03 -15.55 12.45
C PHE A 208 9.36 -16.45 11.24
N ASP A 209 10.63 -16.78 11.01
CA ASP A 209 11.00 -17.67 9.87
C ASP A 209 10.46 -19.09 10.02
N PRO A 210 10.59 -19.76 11.20
CA PRO A 210 9.91 -21.04 11.44
C PRO A 210 8.39 -20.96 11.24
N ALA A 211 7.72 -19.95 11.80
CA ALA A 211 6.27 -19.78 11.67
C ALA A 211 5.85 -19.61 10.19
N LEU A 212 6.59 -18.80 9.43
CA LEU A 212 6.35 -18.61 8.01
C LEU A 212 6.51 -19.93 7.23
N ARG A 213 7.55 -20.69 7.54
CA ARG A 213 7.80 -22.00 6.92
C ARG A 213 6.70 -22.99 7.24
N SER A 214 6.21 -23.01 8.48
CA SER A 214 5.11 -23.87 8.91
C SER A 214 3.77 -23.48 8.27
N THR A 215 3.56 -22.19 7.96
CA THR A 215 2.29 -21.69 7.39
C THR A 215 2.23 -21.78 5.87
N ILE A 216 3.28 -21.37 5.15
CA ILE A 216 3.29 -21.31 3.68
C ILE A 216 4.39 -22.15 3.01
N GLY A 217 5.19 -22.88 3.78
CA GLY A 217 6.25 -23.74 3.26
C GLY A 217 7.50 -23.01 2.78
N LEU A 218 7.65 -21.72 3.08
CA LEU A 218 8.75 -20.87 2.61
C LEU A 218 9.52 -20.25 3.77
N THR A 219 10.84 -20.11 3.61
CA THR A 219 11.62 -19.19 4.44
C THR A 219 11.35 -17.75 4.06
N VAL A 220 11.75 -16.79 4.90
CA VAL A 220 11.65 -15.35 4.63
C VAL A 220 12.36 -14.99 3.33
N ASP A 221 13.57 -15.52 3.09
CA ASP A 221 14.34 -15.27 1.87
C ASP A 221 13.66 -15.83 0.62
N GLN A 222 13.10 -17.04 0.71
CA GLN A 222 12.37 -17.66 -0.39
C GLN A 222 11.08 -16.88 -0.70
N PHE A 223 10.38 -16.43 0.34
CA PHE A 223 9.22 -15.57 0.20
C PHE A 223 9.58 -14.25 -0.47
N GLU A 224 10.68 -13.60 -0.07
CA GLU A 224 11.15 -12.35 -0.68
C GLU A 224 11.34 -12.50 -2.20
N VAL A 225 12.08 -13.54 -2.63
CA VAL A 225 12.34 -13.80 -4.05
C VAL A 225 11.02 -13.98 -4.82
N GLN A 226 10.06 -14.68 -4.23
CA GLN A 226 8.76 -14.92 -4.85
C GLN A 226 7.87 -13.68 -4.89
N TRP A 227 7.81 -12.90 -3.82
CA TRP A 227 7.09 -11.64 -3.75
C TRP A 227 7.62 -10.64 -4.78
N ARG A 228 8.94 -10.45 -4.84
CA ARG A 228 9.57 -9.57 -5.85
C ARG A 228 9.26 -10.03 -7.27
N ARG A 229 9.21 -11.34 -7.50
CA ARG A 229 8.81 -11.91 -8.80
C ARG A 229 7.31 -11.67 -9.10
N SER A 230 6.42 -11.79 -8.11
CA SER A 230 4.98 -11.61 -8.30
C SER A 230 4.63 -10.15 -8.59
N ILE A 231 5.24 -9.20 -7.86
CA ILE A 231 5.17 -7.77 -8.15
C ILE A 231 5.62 -7.51 -9.59
N ARG A 232 6.84 -7.89 -9.96
CA ARG A 232 7.37 -7.65 -11.31
C ARG A 232 6.46 -8.21 -12.42
N ARG A 233 5.88 -9.40 -12.23
CA ARG A 233 4.94 -10.00 -13.20
C ARG A 233 3.65 -9.19 -13.35
N ARG A 234 3.01 -8.80 -12.24
CA ARG A 234 1.79 -7.99 -12.27
C ARG A 234 2.04 -6.65 -12.95
N TYR A 235 3.20 -6.04 -12.70
CA TYR A 235 3.52 -4.74 -13.25
C TYR A 235 3.96 -4.78 -14.71
N ASN A 236 4.71 -5.80 -15.14
CA ASN A 236 5.01 -6.00 -16.56
C ASN A 236 3.72 -6.17 -17.39
N LEU A 237 2.71 -6.87 -16.87
CA LEU A 237 1.42 -7.02 -17.53
C LEU A 237 0.68 -5.67 -17.66
N LEU A 238 0.63 -4.89 -16.57
CA LEU A 238 0.02 -3.55 -16.58
C LEU A 238 0.72 -2.61 -17.55
N THR A 239 2.06 -2.58 -17.55
CA THR A 239 2.85 -1.78 -18.49
C THR A 239 2.60 -2.21 -19.93
N TRP A 240 2.52 -3.53 -20.22
CA TRP A 240 2.23 -4.03 -21.56
C TRP A 240 0.83 -3.63 -22.04
N ILE A 241 -0.20 -3.72 -21.17
CA ILE A 241 -1.56 -3.25 -21.47
C ILE A 241 -1.56 -1.74 -21.75
N ALA A 242 -0.93 -0.95 -20.88
CA ALA A 242 -0.86 0.50 -20.99
C ALA A 242 -0.07 0.97 -22.23
N ALA A 243 0.95 0.21 -22.63
CA ALA A 243 1.76 0.48 -23.83
C ALA A 243 1.07 0.06 -25.15
N GLY A 244 -0.21 -0.30 -25.12
CA GLY A 244 -0.97 -0.68 -26.33
C GLY A 244 -0.93 -2.17 -26.66
N GLY A 245 -0.60 -3.04 -25.69
CA GLY A 245 -0.68 -4.49 -25.79
C GLY A 245 -2.05 -4.99 -26.27
N LEU A 246 -3.11 -4.34 -25.80
CA LEU A 246 -4.48 -4.64 -26.23
C LEU A 246 -4.69 -4.34 -27.73
N TRP A 247 -4.17 -3.19 -28.20
CA TRP A 247 -4.26 -2.79 -29.60
C TRP A 247 -3.40 -3.67 -30.52
N THR A 248 -2.25 -4.14 -30.05
CA THR A 248 -1.41 -5.10 -30.79
C THR A 248 -2.07 -6.47 -30.90
N LEU A 249 -2.74 -6.98 -29.84
CA LEU A 249 -3.54 -8.20 -29.94
C LEU A 249 -4.73 -8.04 -30.89
N LEU A 250 -5.47 -6.93 -30.80
CA LEU A 250 -6.63 -6.68 -31.64
C LEU A 250 -6.24 -6.55 -33.11
N GLY A 251 -5.16 -5.80 -33.41
CA GLY A 251 -4.59 -5.69 -34.74
C GLY A 251 -4.11 -7.05 -35.29
N GLY A 252 -3.46 -7.86 -34.45
CA GLY A 252 -3.06 -9.22 -34.79
C GLY A 252 -4.25 -10.12 -35.14
N LEU A 253 -5.33 -10.06 -34.35
CA LEU A 253 -6.56 -10.81 -34.62
C LEU A 253 -7.19 -10.41 -35.96
N VAL A 254 -7.23 -9.10 -36.27
CA VAL A 254 -7.73 -8.59 -37.55
C VAL A 254 -6.87 -9.08 -38.71
N LEU A 255 -5.54 -9.06 -38.58
CA LEU A 255 -4.62 -9.56 -39.60
C LEU A 255 -4.79 -11.07 -39.82
N VAL A 256 -4.91 -11.86 -38.76
CA VAL A 256 -5.17 -13.30 -38.85
C VAL A 256 -6.53 -13.55 -39.52
N ALA A 257 -7.58 -12.85 -39.11
CA ALA A 257 -8.90 -12.95 -39.74
C ALA A 257 -8.87 -12.55 -41.23
N HIS A 258 -8.14 -11.50 -41.58
CA HIS A 258 -7.90 -11.08 -42.96
C HIS A 258 -7.17 -12.17 -43.75
N PHE A 259 -6.10 -12.76 -43.20
CA PHE A 259 -5.32 -13.78 -43.88
C PHE A 259 -6.12 -15.09 -44.06
N LEU A 260 -6.89 -15.49 -43.04
CA LEU A 260 -7.79 -16.63 -43.12
C LEU A 260 -8.92 -16.40 -44.13
N ARG A 261 -9.51 -15.20 -44.18
CA ARG A 261 -10.48 -14.83 -45.23
C ARG A 261 -9.84 -14.86 -46.60
N ARG A 262 -8.68 -14.23 -46.78
CA ARG A 262 -7.95 -14.21 -48.05
C ARG A 262 -7.61 -15.60 -48.54
N ARG A 263 -7.20 -16.52 -47.66
CA ARG A 263 -6.97 -17.94 -48.01
C ARG A 263 -8.25 -18.68 -48.40
N ARG A 264 -9.39 -18.39 -47.75
CA ARG A 264 -10.69 -18.99 -48.06
C ARG A 264 -11.33 -18.44 -49.34
N ASP A 265 -11.08 -17.17 -49.66
CA ASP A 265 -11.64 -16.48 -50.82
C ASP A 265 -10.74 -16.57 -52.07
N LEU A 266 -9.49 -17.00 -51.91
CA LEU A 266 -8.57 -17.26 -53.04
C LEU A 266 -9.15 -18.22 -54.10
N PRO A 267 -9.73 -19.39 -53.75
CA PRO A 267 -10.34 -20.28 -54.75
C PRO A 267 -11.58 -19.68 -55.43
N ARG A 268 -12.32 -18.80 -54.75
CA ARG A 268 -13.49 -18.12 -55.34
C ARG A 268 -13.11 -17.04 -56.35
N ARG A 269 -11.95 -16.39 -56.15
CA ARG A 269 -11.42 -15.37 -57.06
C ARG A 269 -10.82 -16.00 -58.32
N LEU A 270 -10.11 -17.11 -58.18
CA LEU A 270 -9.60 -17.88 -59.33
C LEU A 270 -10.75 -18.38 -60.24
N ALA A 271 -11.91 -18.72 -59.65
CA ALA A 271 -13.10 -19.10 -60.40
C ALA A 271 -13.80 -17.94 -61.13
N LEU A 272 -13.48 -16.67 -60.81
CA LEU A 272 -14.01 -15.49 -61.49
C LEU A 272 -13.10 -15.02 -62.65
N ASP A 273 -11.81 -15.38 -62.63
CA ASP A 273 -10.85 -15.06 -63.70
C ASP A 273 -10.98 -16.01 -64.92
N GLU A 274 -11.63 -17.16 -64.76
CA GLU A 274 -12.06 -18.01 -65.88
C GLU A 274 -13.25 -17.37 -66.61
N GLY A 275 -12.99 -16.35 -67.45
CA GLY A 275 -14.01 -15.78 -68.35
C GLY A 275 -13.82 -14.32 -68.76
N TRP A 276 -12.88 -13.58 -68.19
CA TRP A 276 -12.66 -12.18 -68.54
C TRP A 276 -11.67 -12.04 -69.71
N VAL A 277 -12.17 -12.16 -70.94
CA VAL A 277 -11.41 -11.79 -72.16
C VAL A 277 -11.65 -10.30 -72.40
N ILE A 278 -10.61 -9.47 -72.26
CA ILE A 278 -10.64 -8.06 -72.67
C ILE A 278 -10.58 -8.05 -74.21
N PRO A 279 -11.59 -7.52 -74.92
CA PRO A 279 -11.51 -7.39 -76.36
C PRO A 279 -10.40 -6.40 -76.73
N GLU A 280 -9.55 -6.75 -77.69
CA GLU A 280 -8.59 -5.78 -78.27
C GLU A 280 -9.38 -4.62 -78.89
N GLU A 281 -9.04 -3.39 -78.51
CA GLU A 281 -9.57 -2.18 -79.15
C GLU A 281 -9.20 -2.23 -80.64
N ALA A 282 -10.22 -2.32 -81.50
CA ALA A 282 -10.02 -2.30 -82.94
C ALA A 282 -9.38 -0.97 -83.34
N GLU A 283 -8.14 -1.02 -83.84
CA GLU A 283 -7.49 0.12 -84.49
C GLU A 283 -8.37 0.63 -85.64
N VAL A 284 -8.97 1.80 -85.46
CA VAL A 284 -9.68 2.50 -86.54
C VAL A 284 -8.62 3.11 -87.46
N SER A 285 -8.33 2.41 -88.56
CA SER A 285 -7.54 2.93 -89.66
C SER A 285 -8.26 4.12 -90.31
N PRO A 286 -7.61 5.28 -90.53
CA PRO A 286 -8.20 6.35 -91.30
C PRO A 286 -8.08 5.99 -92.80
N GLU A 287 -9.22 5.84 -93.48
CA GLU A 287 -9.25 5.84 -94.96
C GLU A 287 -9.04 7.27 -95.50
N ALA A 288 -8.46 7.29 -96.71
CA ALA A 288 -7.87 8.41 -97.43
C ALA A 288 -8.86 9.46 -97.98
#